data_AF-Q1DAN9-F1
#
_entry.id   AF-Q1DAN9-F1
#
_cell.length_a   1.000
_cell.length_b   1.000
_cell.length_c   1.000
_cell.angle_alpha   90.00
_cell.angle_beta   90.00
_cell.angle_gamma   90.00
#
_symmetry.space_group_name_H-M   'P 1'
#
loop_
_entity.id
_entity.type
_entity.pdbx_description
1 polymer ?
#
loop_
_entity_poly.entity_id
_entity_poly.type
_entity_poly.pdbx_seq_one_letter_code
_entity_poly.pdbx_strand_id
1 'polypeptide(L)'
;MKDKVTIHTLKRFKQIGQKICMVTAYDATFAHILEEAGADVLLIGDSLGMVIQGHDSTLPVTMDQMVYHTAAVARGARRAHVVADLPFMSYQVSNQEAVRNAGRLVAEGGAGSIKLEGGAEFADTVRAIVRASIPVMGHLGLTPQSVHKMGGYVVQGRGEDQARQILDDALALEQAGAYALVLEGVPMDLARTVTQRLSIPTIGIGAGVDCDGQVLVCYDLLGMNPDFKPKFVKRYANLHGSITEAAGAYFAEVRKGAFPDEEHSFKATKNIRLAPGAPAPAARVEPSAPAEAGEKLGPVYGRPA
;
A
#
# COMPACT_ATOMS: atom_id res chain seq x y z
N MET A 1 6.75 5.09 -19.40
CA MET A 1 8.15 4.59 -19.31
C MET A 1 8.10 3.10 -19.05
N LYS A 2 8.90 2.29 -19.74
CA LYS A 2 9.00 0.84 -19.46
C LYS A 2 9.96 0.52 -18.30
N ASP A 3 10.79 1.48 -17.91
CA ASP A 3 11.87 1.27 -16.95
C ASP A 3 11.39 1.39 -15.49
N LYS A 4 11.99 0.58 -14.62
CA LYS A 4 11.78 0.61 -13.16
C LYS A 4 12.00 2.01 -12.62
N VAL A 5 11.04 2.54 -11.87
CA VAL A 5 11.19 3.80 -11.12
C VAL A 5 12.15 3.54 -9.96
N THR A 6 13.14 4.41 -9.82
CA THR A 6 14.15 4.38 -8.75
C THR A 6 14.20 5.71 -8.02
N ILE A 7 14.89 5.78 -6.88
CA ILE A 7 15.11 7.05 -6.17
C ILE A 7 15.78 8.12 -7.05
N HIS A 8 16.63 7.72 -8.02
CA HIS A 8 17.22 8.64 -8.98
C HIS A 8 16.21 9.15 -10.01
N THR A 9 15.26 8.30 -10.40
CA THR A 9 14.14 8.69 -11.26
C THR A 9 13.28 9.74 -10.57
N LEU A 10 12.97 9.54 -9.29
CA LEU A 10 12.19 10.49 -8.48
C LEU A 10 12.93 11.82 -8.29
N LYS A 11 14.25 11.78 -8.03
CA LYS A 11 15.07 13.00 -8.00
C LYS A 11 15.06 13.74 -9.34
N ARG A 12 15.13 13.02 -10.46
CA ARG A 12 15.02 13.60 -11.80
C ARG A 12 13.64 14.24 -12.02
N PHE A 13 12.56 13.62 -11.55
CA PHE A 13 11.21 14.17 -11.68
C PHE A 13 11.10 15.55 -11.03
N LYS A 14 11.61 15.73 -9.80
CA LYS A 14 11.75 17.06 -9.19
C LYS A 14 12.54 18.03 -10.08
N GLN A 15 13.72 17.63 -10.55
CA GLN A 15 14.60 18.50 -11.35
C GLN A 15 13.96 19.01 -12.64
N ILE A 16 13.11 18.20 -13.28
CA ILE A 16 12.41 18.58 -14.52
C ILE A 16 10.99 19.11 -14.28
N GLY A 17 10.55 19.23 -13.02
CA GLY A 17 9.20 19.68 -12.66
C GLY A 17 8.08 18.69 -12.97
N GLN A 18 8.39 17.41 -13.21
CA GLN A 18 7.38 16.36 -13.36
C GLN A 18 6.87 15.95 -11.96
N LYS A 19 5.55 15.98 -11.76
CA LYS A 19 4.97 15.59 -10.48
C LYS A 19 5.06 14.07 -10.28
N ILE A 20 5.46 13.65 -9.07
CA ILE A 20 5.51 12.24 -8.67
C ILE A 20 4.10 11.78 -8.26
N CYS A 21 3.61 10.71 -8.89
CA CYS A 21 2.34 10.09 -8.55
C CYS A 21 2.55 8.92 -7.58
N MET A 22 2.21 9.12 -6.31
CA MET A 22 2.31 8.11 -5.26
C MET A 22 0.91 7.71 -4.78
N VAL A 23 0.71 6.43 -4.48
CA VAL A 23 -0.57 5.91 -3.97
C VAL A 23 -0.28 4.70 -3.09
N THR A 24 -1.13 4.47 -2.08
CA THR A 24 -0.96 3.26 -1.27
C THR A 24 -1.40 2.00 -2.02
N ALA A 25 -0.79 0.86 -1.70
CA ALA A 25 -1.20 -0.45 -2.15
C ALA A 25 -0.86 -1.49 -1.08
N TYR A 26 -1.64 -2.56 -0.98
CA TYR A 26 -1.50 -3.55 0.10
C TYR A 26 -1.58 -5.00 -0.40
N ASP A 27 -1.81 -5.22 -1.69
CA ASP A 27 -1.85 -6.53 -2.31
C ASP A 27 -1.34 -6.48 -3.77
N ALA A 28 -1.10 -7.67 -4.34
CA ALA A 28 -0.55 -7.81 -5.68
C ALA A 28 -1.50 -7.32 -6.79
N THR A 29 -2.81 -7.47 -6.60
CA THR A 29 -3.82 -7.13 -7.60
C THR A 29 -3.94 -5.62 -7.74
N PHE A 30 -4.10 -4.91 -6.62
CA PHE A 30 -4.11 -3.44 -6.63
C PHE A 30 -2.76 -2.87 -7.07
N ALA A 31 -1.64 -3.48 -6.65
CA ALA A 31 -0.33 -3.04 -7.12
C ALA A 31 -0.21 -3.08 -8.65
N HIS A 32 -0.69 -4.16 -9.28
CA HIS A 32 -0.69 -4.30 -10.73
C HIS A 32 -1.58 -3.24 -11.41
N ILE A 33 -2.83 -3.10 -10.96
CA ILE A 33 -3.80 -2.14 -11.52
C ILE A 33 -3.29 -0.70 -11.39
N LEU A 34 -2.78 -0.32 -10.22
CA LEU A 34 -2.29 1.03 -9.96
C LEU A 34 -1.03 1.36 -10.76
N GLU A 35 -0.15 0.37 -10.96
CA GLU A 35 1.02 0.52 -11.82
C GLU A 35 0.65 0.71 -13.29
N GLU A 36 -0.33 -0.06 -13.80
CA GLU A 36 -0.88 0.10 -15.16
C GLU A 36 -1.54 1.47 -15.34
N ALA A 37 -2.22 1.98 -14.31
CA ALA A 37 -2.77 3.33 -14.29
C ALA A 37 -1.70 4.43 -14.25
N GLY A 38 -0.43 4.07 -14.03
CA GLY A 38 0.70 4.99 -14.13
C GLY A 38 1.33 5.40 -12.80
N ALA A 39 0.98 4.78 -11.66
CA ALA A 39 1.60 5.10 -10.37
C ALA A 39 3.13 4.95 -10.40
N ASP A 40 3.86 5.99 -10.01
CA ASP A 40 5.33 5.97 -9.96
C ASP A 40 5.83 5.29 -8.69
N VAL A 41 5.09 5.47 -7.60
CA VAL A 41 5.44 4.96 -6.27
C VAL A 41 4.21 4.27 -5.66
N LEU A 42 4.42 3.05 -5.17
CA LEU A 42 3.43 2.32 -4.38
C LEU A 42 3.89 2.31 -2.92
N LEU A 43 3.04 2.81 -2.03
CA LEU A 43 3.29 2.84 -0.58
C LEU A 43 2.53 1.72 0.12
N ILE A 44 3.25 0.81 0.75
CA ILE A 44 2.68 -0.07 1.77
C ILE A 44 2.73 0.71 3.07
N GLY A 45 1.68 1.47 3.32
CA GLY A 45 1.58 2.34 4.49
C GLY A 45 0.96 1.64 5.69
N ASP A 46 1.34 2.04 6.89
CA ASP A 46 0.72 1.54 8.14
C ASP A 46 -0.77 1.93 8.27
N SER A 47 -1.25 2.85 7.42
CA SER A 47 -2.67 3.07 7.10
C SER A 47 -3.49 1.77 6.91
N LEU A 48 -2.84 0.66 6.52
CA LEU A 48 -3.46 -0.68 6.47
C LEU A 48 -4.09 -1.10 7.80
N GLY A 49 -3.60 -0.60 8.94
CA GLY A 49 -4.21 -0.84 10.25
C GLY A 49 -5.66 -0.38 10.30
N MET A 50 -6.00 0.67 9.57
CA MET A 50 -7.35 1.21 9.52
C MET A 50 -8.12 0.64 8.32
N VAL A 51 -7.56 0.72 7.11
CA VAL A 51 -8.29 0.38 5.88
C VAL A 51 -8.34 -1.11 5.55
N ILE A 52 -7.43 -1.92 6.09
CA ILE A 52 -7.41 -3.38 5.92
C ILE A 52 -7.87 -4.07 7.22
N GLN A 53 -7.31 -3.67 8.35
CA GLN A 53 -7.53 -4.37 9.63
C GLN A 53 -8.73 -3.82 10.42
N GLY A 54 -9.22 -2.62 10.09
CA GLY A 54 -10.38 -2.01 10.74
C GLY A 54 -10.10 -1.48 12.14
N HIS A 55 -8.84 -1.22 12.51
CA HIS A 55 -8.49 -0.55 13.76
C HIS A 55 -8.78 0.96 13.69
N ASP A 56 -8.92 1.58 14.86
CA ASP A 56 -9.16 3.03 14.97
C ASP A 56 -7.88 3.89 14.83
N SER A 57 -6.70 3.25 14.75
CA SER A 57 -5.41 3.90 14.53
C SER A 57 -4.41 2.95 13.88
N THR A 58 -3.26 3.47 13.45
CA THR A 58 -2.18 2.66 12.86
C THR A 58 -1.26 1.99 13.89
N LEU A 59 -1.41 2.32 15.19
CA LEU A 59 -0.54 1.81 16.26
C LEU A 59 -0.50 0.28 16.42
N PRO A 60 -1.61 -0.47 16.19
CA PRO A 60 -1.59 -1.93 16.33
C PRO A 60 -0.83 -2.67 15.21
N VAL A 61 -0.44 -1.96 14.14
CA VAL A 61 0.22 -2.59 12.99
C VAL A 61 1.60 -3.11 13.37
N THR A 62 1.88 -4.37 13.04
CA THR A 62 3.14 -5.04 13.37
C THR A 62 4.10 -5.10 12.20
N MET A 63 5.39 -5.32 12.50
CA MET A 63 6.40 -5.56 11.47
C MET A 63 6.07 -6.73 10.55
N ASP A 64 5.51 -7.83 11.08
CA ASP A 64 5.19 -9.01 10.26
C ASP A 64 4.06 -8.73 9.28
N GLN A 65 3.07 -7.93 9.69
CA GLN A 65 2.00 -7.47 8.79
C GLN A 65 2.56 -6.57 7.70
N MET A 66 3.45 -5.63 8.05
CA MET A 66 4.10 -4.76 7.07
C MET A 66 4.94 -5.57 6.08
N VAL A 67 5.74 -6.53 6.55
CA VAL A 67 6.52 -7.43 5.70
C VAL A 67 5.61 -8.24 4.77
N TYR A 68 4.50 -8.78 5.29
CA TYR A 68 3.55 -9.57 4.50
C TYR A 68 2.94 -8.75 3.35
N HIS A 69 2.38 -7.58 3.65
CA HIS A 69 1.77 -6.72 2.62
C HIS A 69 2.81 -6.17 1.64
N THR A 70 4.02 -5.85 2.11
CA THR A 70 5.14 -5.45 1.25
C THR A 70 5.49 -6.57 0.25
N ALA A 71 5.61 -7.81 0.72
CA ALA A 71 5.88 -8.97 -0.15
C ALA A 71 4.75 -9.22 -1.16
N ALA A 72 3.49 -8.98 -0.79
CA ALA A 72 2.37 -9.09 -1.71
C ALA A 72 2.46 -8.02 -2.83
N VAL A 73 2.66 -6.76 -2.46
CA VAL A 73 2.76 -5.64 -3.41
C VAL A 73 3.98 -5.76 -4.31
N ALA A 74 5.15 -6.13 -3.76
CA ALA A 74 6.38 -6.29 -4.53
C ALA A 74 6.27 -7.34 -5.65
N ARG A 75 5.41 -8.36 -5.48
CA ARG A 75 5.12 -9.35 -6.53
C ARG A 75 4.18 -8.83 -7.62
N GLY A 76 3.32 -7.86 -7.29
CA GLY A 76 2.41 -7.23 -8.25
C GLY A 76 3.04 -6.06 -9.02
N ALA A 77 4.02 -5.37 -8.41
CA ALA A 77 4.67 -4.19 -8.98
C ALA A 77 5.90 -4.55 -9.82
N ARG A 78 5.88 -4.23 -11.12
CA ARG A 78 7.03 -4.45 -12.03
C ARG A 78 7.86 -3.19 -12.19
N ARG A 79 7.22 -2.04 -12.43
CA ARG A 79 7.80 -0.73 -12.71
C ARG A 79 7.85 0.20 -11.51
N ALA A 80 6.77 0.32 -10.75
CA ALA A 80 6.66 1.31 -9.67
C ALA A 80 7.72 1.07 -8.58
N HIS A 81 8.16 2.16 -7.95
CA HIS A 81 9.05 2.10 -6.80
C HIS A 81 8.22 1.72 -5.57
N VAL A 82 8.64 0.66 -4.86
CA VAL A 82 7.91 0.13 -3.72
C VAL A 82 8.50 0.71 -2.44
N VAL A 83 7.68 1.43 -1.67
CA VAL A 83 8.04 2.01 -0.36
C VAL A 83 7.24 1.31 0.71
N ALA A 84 7.88 0.93 1.82
CA ALA A 84 7.20 0.33 2.96
C ALA A 84 7.38 1.16 4.23
N ASP A 85 6.32 1.33 5.01
CA ASP A 85 6.40 1.98 6.31
C ASP A 85 7.11 1.12 7.35
N LEU A 86 7.93 1.77 8.17
CA LEU A 86 8.28 1.27 9.48
C LEU A 86 7.10 1.58 10.43
N PRO A 87 6.39 0.57 10.95
CA PRO A 87 5.24 0.78 11.82
C PRO A 87 5.68 1.30 13.19
N PHE A 88 4.71 1.72 14.01
CA PHE A 88 4.97 2.23 15.36
C PHE A 88 5.83 1.26 16.18
N MET A 89 6.74 1.82 16.99
CA MET A 89 7.75 1.11 17.81
C MET A 89 8.79 0.27 17.06
N SER A 90 8.78 0.22 15.72
CA SER A 90 9.79 -0.53 14.95
C SER A 90 11.11 0.21 14.75
N TYR A 91 11.16 1.53 14.97
CA TYR A 91 12.37 2.34 14.79
C TYR A 91 12.66 3.29 15.96
N GLN A 92 11.65 3.55 16.79
CA GLN A 92 11.74 4.46 17.93
C GLN A 92 12.58 3.89 19.09
N VAL A 93 12.77 2.56 19.14
CA VAL A 93 13.48 1.88 20.24
C VAL A 93 14.99 2.14 20.19
N SER A 94 15.60 1.96 19.03
CA SER A 94 17.03 2.21 18.82
C SER A 94 17.37 2.23 17.33
N ASN A 95 18.52 2.83 16.98
CA ASN A 95 19.05 2.77 15.62
C ASN A 95 19.30 1.33 15.14
N GLN A 96 19.67 0.40 16.04
CA GLN A 96 19.92 -0.99 15.69
C GLN A 96 18.63 -1.74 15.34
N GLU A 97 17.58 -1.55 16.14
CA GLU A 97 16.23 -2.06 15.86
C GLU A 97 15.71 -1.50 14.53
N ALA A 98 15.83 -0.19 14.33
CA ALA A 98 15.40 0.48 13.10
C ALA A 98 16.10 -0.10 11.85
N VAL A 99 17.42 -0.31 11.90
CA VAL A 99 18.19 -0.92 10.81
C VAL A 99 17.74 -2.36 10.55
N ARG A 100 17.54 -3.16 11.60
CA ARG A 100 17.06 -4.55 11.45
C ARG A 100 15.69 -4.59 10.80
N ASN A 101 14.74 -3.80 11.30
CA ASN A 101 13.38 -3.75 10.79
C ASN A 101 13.31 -3.21 9.36
N ALA A 102 14.09 -2.17 9.03
CA ALA A 102 14.24 -1.71 7.65
C ALA A 102 14.79 -2.82 6.74
N GLY A 103 15.78 -3.56 7.23
CA GLY A 103 16.34 -4.73 6.54
C GLY A 103 15.30 -5.81 6.26
N ARG A 104 14.38 -6.08 7.20
CA ARG A 104 13.26 -7.03 6.99
C ARG A 104 12.34 -6.59 5.86
N LEU A 105 11.94 -5.32 5.83
CA LEU A 105 11.07 -4.78 4.76
C LEU A 105 11.70 -4.89 3.38
N VAL A 106 13.02 -4.73 3.28
CA VAL A 106 13.76 -4.87 2.02
C VAL A 106 13.97 -6.35 1.67
N ALA A 107 14.55 -7.14 2.58
CA ALA A 107 14.99 -8.51 2.30
C ALA A 107 13.84 -9.53 2.25
N GLU A 108 12.89 -9.42 3.18
CA GLU A 108 11.72 -10.31 3.24
C GLU A 108 10.53 -9.73 2.45
N GLY A 109 10.35 -8.41 2.51
CA GLY A 109 9.23 -7.72 1.86
C GLY A 109 9.48 -7.36 0.39
N GLY A 110 10.72 -7.12 -0.03
CA GLY A 110 11.03 -6.65 -1.39
C GLY A 110 10.78 -5.15 -1.61
N ALA A 111 10.73 -4.35 -0.54
CA ALA A 111 10.69 -2.89 -0.67
C ALA A 111 11.98 -2.34 -1.30
N GLY A 112 11.85 -1.32 -2.15
CA GLY A 112 12.99 -0.57 -2.69
C GLY A 112 13.48 0.54 -1.76
N SER A 113 12.67 0.93 -0.78
CA SER A 113 13.02 1.90 0.27
C SER A 113 12.02 1.82 1.42
N ILE A 114 12.34 2.47 2.54
CA ILE A 114 11.44 2.58 3.69
C ILE A 114 10.93 4.01 3.90
N LYS A 115 9.83 4.16 4.63
CA LYS A 115 9.36 5.45 5.18
C LYS A 115 9.28 5.37 6.70
N LEU A 116 9.66 6.45 7.39
CA LEU A 116 9.52 6.60 8.84
C LEU A 116 9.06 8.01 9.20
N GLU A 117 8.42 8.15 10.37
CA GLU A 117 7.84 9.41 10.84
C GLU A 117 8.70 10.09 11.90
N GLY A 118 8.71 11.42 11.87
CA GLY A 118 9.37 12.27 12.87
C GLY A 118 10.56 13.04 12.31
N GLY A 119 11.02 14.01 13.10
CA GLY A 119 11.93 15.08 12.68
C GLY A 119 13.39 14.85 12.99
N ALA A 120 14.08 15.93 13.36
CA ALA A 120 15.49 15.93 13.67
C ALA A 120 15.86 14.91 14.77
N GLU A 121 14.92 14.56 15.66
CA GLU A 121 15.11 13.55 16.69
C GLU A 121 15.42 12.15 16.14
N PHE A 122 15.03 11.85 14.88
CA PHE A 122 15.34 10.58 14.21
C PHE A 122 16.42 10.72 13.12
N ALA A 123 17.13 11.86 13.05
CA ALA A 123 18.19 12.06 12.06
C ALA A 123 19.29 10.99 12.16
N ASP A 124 19.68 10.59 13.38
CA ASP A 124 20.67 9.51 13.58
C ASP A 124 20.12 8.15 13.14
N THR A 125 18.82 7.91 13.32
CA THR A 125 18.14 6.69 12.85
C THR A 125 18.13 6.63 11.33
N VAL A 126 17.77 7.72 10.65
CA VAL A 126 17.85 7.84 9.19
C VAL A 126 19.28 7.58 8.72
N ARG A 127 20.28 8.22 9.33
CA ARG A 127 21.68 8.04 8.96
C ARG A 127 22.14 6.59 9.13
N ALA A 128 21.69 5.91 10.19
CA ALA A 128 22.01 4.51 10.42
C ALA A 128 21.41 3.58 9.34
N ILE A 129 20.15 3.79 8.96
CA ILE A 129 19.46 3.02 7.91
C ILE A 129 20.10 3.28 6.54
N VAL A 130 20.36 4.55 6.20
CA VAL A 130 21.03 4.93 4.94
C VAL A 130 22.43 4.34 4.87
N ARG A 131 23.19 4.34 5.97
CA ARG A 131 24.51 3.68 6.06
C ARG A 131 24.43 2.16 5.82
N ALA A 132 23.31 1.53 6.14
CA ALA A 132 23.04 0.13 5.80
C ALA A 132 22.59 -0.09 4.35
N SER A 133 22.72 0.94 3.48
CA SER A 133 22.35 0.92 2.06
C SER A 133 20.84 0.80 1.80
N ILE A 134 20.00 1.25 2.76
CA ILE A 134 18.54 1.26 2.60
C ILE A 134 18.10 2.72 2.42
N PRO A 135 17.48 3.09 1.28
CA PRO A 135 16.97 4.44 1.09
C PRO A 135 15.81 4.75 2.04
N VAL A 136 15.80 5.97 2.58
CA VAL A 136 14.79 6.45 3.54
C VAL A 136 14.00 7.61 2.97
N MET A 137 12.67 7.51 3.01
CA MET A 137 11.76 8.62 2.85
C MET A 137 11.35 9.11 4.25
N GLY A 138 11.56 10.39 4.55
CA GLY A 138 11.09 10.98 5.80
C GLY A 138 9.58 11.26 5.76
N HIS A 139 8.96 11.47 6.92
CA HIS A 139 7.56 11.90 7.02
C HIS A 139 7.41 12.95 8.15
N LEU A 140 6.99 14.16 7.77
CA LEU A 140 6.77 15.30 8.66
C LEU A 140 5.37 15.90 8.52
N GLY A 141 5.03 16.76 9.47
CA GLY A 141 3.71 17.33 9.61
C GLY A 141 2.87 16.47 10.55
N LEU A 142 1.65 16.16 10.17
CA LEU A 142 0.81 15.22 10.90
C LEU A 142 1.38 13.81 10.72
N THR A 143 1.91 13.24 11.80
CA THR A 143 2.46 11.87 11.82
C THR A 143 1.52 10.95 12.60
N PRO A 144 0.68 10.13 11.93
CA PRO A 144 -0.35 9.31 12.56
C PRO A 144 0.13 8.41 13.72
N GLN A 145 1.38 7.96 13.71
CA GLN A 145 1.94 7.16 14.82
C GLN A 145 2.07 7.96 16.13
N SER A 146 1.96 9.29 16.05
CA SER A 146 1.96 10.22 17.19
C SER A 146 0.56 10.72 17.54
N VAL A 147 -0.53 10.06 17.09
CA VAL A 147 -1.92 10.53 17.27
C VAL A 147 -2.26 10.88 18.73
N HIS A 148 -1.80 10.09 19.70
CA HIS A 148 -2.04 10.37 21.12
C HIS A 148 -1.23 11.56 21.65
N LYS A 149 0.01 11.73 21.18
CA LYS A 149 0.86 12.89 21.52
C LYS A 149 0.28 14.19 20.92
N MET A 150 -0.32 14.10 19.74
CA MET A 150 -0.92 15.24 19.03
C MET A 150 -2.35 15.55 19.46
N GLY A 151 -3.01 14.65 20.21
CA GLY A 151 -4.42 14.81 20.60
C GLY A 151 -5.41 14.61 19.44
N GLY A 152 -5.02 13.82 18.42
CA GLY A 152 -5.82 13.54 17.23
C GLY A 152 -5.17 14.01 15.92
N TYR A 153 -5.92 13.94 14.83
CA TYR A 153 -5.48 14.31 13.48
C TYR A 153 -5.63 15.82 13.23
N VAL A 154 -4.67 16.59 13.73
CA VAL A 154 -4.69 18.06 13.67
C VAL A 154 -3.69 18.58 12.64
N VAL A 155 -4.06 19.63 11.91
CA VAL A 155 -3.16 20.33 10.97
C VAL A 155 -1.94 20.88 11.73
N GLN A 156 -0.73 20.58 11.25
CA GLN A 156 0.53 21.01 11.84
C GLN A 156 1.12 22.21 11.09
N GLY A 157 1.96 23.00 11.75
CA GLY A 157 2.68 24.14 11.15
C GLY A 157 1.84 25.41 10.99
N ARG A 158 0.80 25.61 11.82
CA ARG A 158 -0.05 26.82 11.73
C ARG A 158 0.60 28.08 12.32
N GLY A 159 1.42 27.91 13.36
CA GLY A 159 2.18 29.00 13.99
C GLY A 159 3.60 29.05 13.46
N GLU A 160 4.23 30.23 13.51
CA GLU A 160 5.58 30.46 12.98
C GLU A 160 6.62 29.52 13.60
N ASP A 161 6.57 29.28 14.91
CA ASP A 161 7.51 28.39 15.60
C ASP A 161 7.40 26.94 15.10
N GLN A 162 6.16 26.45 14.96
CA GLN A 162 5.92 25.09 14.47
C GLN A 162 6.27 24.95 12.98
N ALA A 163 5.99 25.99 12.18
CA ALA A 163 6.37 26.05 10.78
C ALA A 163 7.89 26.03 10.62
N ARG A 164 8.61 26.78 11.47
CA ARG A 164 10.07 26.78 11.51
C ARG A 164 10.63 25.41 11.92
N GLN A 165 10.06 24.79 12.95
CA GLN A 165 10.46 23.45 13.39
C GLN A 165 10.33 22.43 12.25
N ILE A 166 9.21 22.42 11.53
CA ILE A 166 9.01 21.51 10.38
C ILE A 166 10.05 21.75 9.28
N LEU A 167 10.42 23.00 9.00
CA LEU A 167 11.46 23.32 8.04
C LEU A 167 12.85 22.83 8.50
N ASP A 168 13.17 23.05 9.78
CA ASP A 168 14.45 22.63 10.35
C ASP A 168 14.55 21.09 10.40
N ASP A 169 13.47 20.40 10.77
CA ASP A 169 13.36 18.93 10.72
C ASP A 169 13.53 18.41 9.29
N ALA A 170 12.90 19.06 8.31
CA ALA A 170 13.02 18.67 6.91
C ALA A 170 14.47 18.74 6.41
N LEU A 171 15.18 19.81 6.76
CA LEU A 171 16.60 19.98 6.44
C LEU A 171 17.48 18.96 7.17
N ALA A 172 17.17 18.65 8.44
CA ALA A 172 17.90 17.66 9.23
C ALA A 172 17.76 16.25 8.62
N LEU A 173 16.56 15.86 8.17
CA LEU A 173 16.32 14.57 7.51
C LEU A 173 17.05 14.49 6.15
N GLU A 174 17.04 15.56 5.35
CA GLU A 174 17.83 15.61 4.11
C GLU A 174 19.33 15.43 4.40
N GLN A 175 19.86 16.14 5.41
CA GLN A 175 21.26 16.02 5.82
C GLN A 175 21.61 14.64 6.41
N ALA A 176 20.63 13.94 6.99
CA ALA A 176 20.77 12.56 7.44
C ALA A 176 20.83 11.55 6.28
N GLY A 177 20.40 11.95 5.08
CA GLY A 177 20.45 11.14 3.87
C GLY A 177 19.09 10.65 3.38
N ALA A 178 17.98 11.19 3.89
CA ALA A 178 16.67 10.91 3.31
C ALA A 178 16.66 11.29 1.83
N TYR A 179 16.07 10.46 0.97
CA TYR A 179 16.03 10.71 -0.48
C TYR A 179 14.76 11.42 -0.93
N ALA A 180 13.73 11.46 -0.09
CA ALA A 180 12.44 12.10 -0.30
C ALA A 180 11.79 12.40 1.06
N LEU A 181 10.77 13.26 1.06
CA LEU A 181 10.06 13.66 2.27
C LEU A 181 8.55 13.73 2.03
N VAL A 182 7.76 13.04 2.84
CA VAL A 182 6.31 13.24 2.91
C VAL A 182 6.02 14.44 3.82
N LEU A 183 5.12 15.31 3.37
CA LEU A 183 4.53 16.39 4.15
C LEU A 183 3.02 16.15 4.27
N GLU A 184 2.56 15.86 5.48
CA GLU A 184 1.15 15.56 5.75
C GLU A 184 0.49 16.66 6.58
N GLY A 185 -0.70 17.10 6.15
CA GLY A 185 -1.54 17.99 6.94
C GLY A 185 -0.86 19.31 7.36
N VAL A 186 -0.15 19.97 6.45
CA VAL A 186 0.53 21.26 6.68
C VAL A 186 -0.04 22.38 5.79
N PRO A 187 0.05 23.68 6.19
CA PRO A 187 -0.31 24.79 5.33
C PRO A 187 0.42 24.78 3.99
N MET A 188 -0.29 25.16 2.92
CA MET A 188 0.26 25.12 1.56
C MET A 188 1.49 26.02 1.38
N ASP A 189 1.53 27.19 2.04
CA ASP A 189 2.68 28.10 1.94
C ASP A 189 3.91 27.55 2.67
N LEU A 190 3.71 26.82 3.78
CA LEU A 190 4.79 26.10 4.45
C LEU A 190 5.32 24.98 3.56
N ALA A 191 4.43 24.16 2.98
CA ALA A 191 4.82 23.08 2.09
C ALA A 191 5.58 23.58 0.85
N ARG A 192 5.15 24.70 0.26
CA ARG A 192 5.86 25.39 -0.82
C ARG A 192 7.27 25.77 -0.38
N THR A 193 7.39 26.40 0.79
CA THR A 193 8.68 26.85 1.35
C THR A 193 9.61 25.67 1.57
N VAL A 194 9.15 24.59 2.23
CA VAL A 194 9.95 23.37 2.44
C VAL A 194 10.38 22.77 1.11
N THR A 195 9.46 22.66 0.15
CA THR A 195 9.75 22.08 -1.18
C THR A 195 10.82 22.84 -1.95
N GLN A 196 10.81 24.17 -1.87
CA GLN A 196 11.81 25.04 -2.50
C GLN A 196 13.17 24.97 -1.81
N ARG A 197 13.20 24.67 -0.51
CA ARG A 197 14.43 24.63 0.30
C ARG A 197 15.16 23.30 0.20
N LEU A 198 14.45 22.20 -0.01
CA LEU A 198 15.05 20.87 -0.15
C LEU A 198 15.50 20.58 -1.58
N SER A 199 16.63 19.87 -1.69
CA SER A 199 17.10 19.30 -2.97
C SER A 199 16.43 17.95 -3.29
N ILE A 200 15.89 17.28 -2.28
CA ILE A 200 15.10 16.04 -2.42
C ILE A 200 13.62 16.31 -2.74
N PRO A 201 12.93 15.39 -3.44
CA PRO A 201 11.50 15.48 -3.71
C PRO A 201 10.64 15.50 -2.43
N THR A 202 9.65 16.39 -2.41
CA THR A 202 8.57 16.38 -1.41
C THR A 202 7.31 15.75 -1.96
N ILE A 203 6.60 14.95 -1.15
CA ILE A 203 5.33 14.33 -1.49
C ILE A 203 4.26 14.85 -0.54
N GLY A 204 3.26 15.53 -1.06
CA GLY A 204 2.20 16.12 -0.26
C GLY A 204 1.02 15.17 -0.02
N ILE A 205 0.43 15.23 1.16
CA ILE A 205 -0.92 14.73 1.45
C ILE A 205 -1.62 15.73 2.38
N GLY A 206 -2.55 16.50 1.81
CA GLY A 206 -3.08 17.67 2.53
C GLY A 206 -2.06 18.78 2.77
N ALA A 207 -1.03 18.88 1.90
CA ALA A 207 0.03 19.89 1.94
C ALA A 207 -0.02 20.87 0.76
N GLY A 208 -1.06 20.83 -0.07
CA GLY A 208 -1.19 21.68 -1.26
C GLY A 208 -0.38 21.19 -2.46
N VAL A 209 -0.52 21.90 -3.59
CA VAL A 209 -0.04 21.45 -4.92
C VAL A 209 1.45 21.70 -5.17
N ASP A 210 2.09 22.49 -4.32
CA ASP A 210 3.46 22.95 -4.53
C ASP A 210 4.52 21.88 -4.20
N CYS A 211 4.16 20.78 -3.53
CA CYS A 211 5.03 19.61 -3.37
C CYS A 211 5.40 18.96 -4.71
N ASP A 212 6.57 18.33 -4.80
CA ASP A 212 7.05 17.66 -6.03
C ASP A 212 6.22 16.43 -6.44
N GLY A 213 5.39 15.91 -5.54
CA GLY A 213 4.44 14.85 -5.79
C GLY A 213 3.28 14.88 -4.82
N GLN A 214 2.39 13.91 -4.95
CA GLN A 214 1.23 13.75 -4.07
C GLN A 214 1.05 12.27 -3.73
N VAL A 215 0.55 11.99 -2.53
CA VAL A 215 0.12 10.66 -2.08
C VAL A 215 -1.31 10.69 -1.56
N LEU A 216 -2.07 9.63 -1.84
CA LEU A 216 -3.35 9.34 -1.21
C LEU A 216 -3.44 7.84 -0.88
N VAL A 217 -4.26 7.53 0.12
CA VAL A 217 -4.68 6.16 0.39
C VAL A 217 -5.62 5.70 -0.73
N CYS A 218 -5.37 4.53 -1.31
CA CYS A 218 -6.12 4.06 -2.49
C CYS A 218 -7.62 3.89 -2.22
N TYR A 219 -8.00 3.41 -1.05
CA TYR A 219 -9.41 3.24 -0.66
C TYR A 219 -10.16 4.58 -0.62
N ASP A 220 -9.48 5.65 -0.20
CA ASP A 220 -10.07 6.97 -0.07
C ASP A 220 -10.31 7.61 -1.43
N LEU A 221 -9.30 7.58 -2.31
CA LEU A 221 -9.43 8.12 -3.66
C LEU A 221 -10.43 7.33 -4.52
N LEU A 222 -10.60 6.03 -4.25
CA LEU A 222 -11.57 5.16 -4.92
C LEU A 222 -12.97 5.22 -4.30
N GLY A 223 -13.15 5.95 -3.20
CA GLY A 223 -14.45 6.14 -2.55
C GLY A 223 -15.04 4.85 -1.98
N MET A 224 -14.19 4.00 -1.38
CA MET A 224 -14.61 2.72 -0.79
C MET A 224 -15.21 2.88 0.61
N ASN A 225 -14.88 3.95 1.33
CA ASN A 225 -15.54 4.34 2.57
C ASN A 225 -16.39 5.61 2.35
N PRO A 226 -17.73 5.52 2.35
CA PRO A 226 -18.60 6.67 2.08
C PRO A 226 -18.58 7.72 3.19
N ASP A 227 -18.25 7.35 4.43
CA ASP A 227 -18.27 8.23 5.60
C ASP A 227 -16.97 9.00 5.79
N PHE A 228 -15.86 8.48 5.26
CA PHE A 228 -14.55 9.12 5.35
C PHE A 228 -14.41 10.29 4.34
N LYS A 229 -14.48 11.53 4.84
CA LYS A 229 -14.48 12.76 4.02
C LYS A 229 -13.50 13.83 4.54
N PRO A 230 -12.21 13.54 4.72
CA PRO A 230 -11.26 14.57 5.10
C PRO A 230 -11.11 15.60 3.96
N LYS A 231 -10.86 16.87 4.32
CA LYS A 231 -10.78 17.99 3.38
C LYS A 231 -9.76 17.80 2.25
N PHE A 232 -8.69 17.03 2.50
CA PHE A 232 -7.60 16.81 1.55
C PHE A 232 -7.85 15.66 0.56
N VAL A 233 -8.90 14.85 0.75
CA VAL A 233 -9.23 13.74 -0.15
C VAL A 233 -10.19 14.21 -1.23
N LYS A 234 -9.83 13.96 -2.49
CA LYS A 234 -10.77 13.97 -3.62
C LYS A 234 -11.06 12.53 -4.01
N ARG A 235 -12.35 12.17 -4.06
CA ARG A 235 -12.80 10.90 -4.63
C ARG A 235 -12.82 10.99 -6.15
N TYR A 236 -12.22 10.00 -6.79
CA TYR A 236 -12.19 9.83 -8.26
C TYR A 236 -13.15 8.73 -8.73
N ALA A 237 -13.65 7.90 -7.81
CA ALA A 237 -14.68 6.90 -8.05
C ALA A 237 -15.61 6.73 -6.83
N ASN A 238 -16.67 5.92 -7.00
CA ASN A 238 -17.52 5.43 -5.92
C ASN A 238 -17.55 3.89 -5.98
N LEU A 239 -16.44 3.27 -5.61
CA LEU A 239 -16.36 1.81 -5.59
C LEU A 239 -17.25 1.19 -4.51
N HIS A 240 -17.55 1.90 -3.42
CA HIS A 240 -18.55 1.42 -2.45
C HIS A 240 -19.89 1.12 -3.15
N GLY A 241 -20.42 2.09 -3.92
CA GLY A 241 -21.65 1.90 -4.68
C GLY A 241 -21.53 0.78 -5.71
N SER A 242 -20.45 0.77 -6.49
CA SER A 242 -20.26 -0.23 -7.56
C SER A 242 -20.15 -1.66 -7.02
N ILE A 243 -19.43 -1.85 -5.91
CA ILE A 243 -19.25 -3.16 -5.27
C ILE A 243 -20.57 -3.63 -4.63
N THR A 244 -21.25 -2.75 -3.90
CA THR A 244 -22.51 -3.13 -3.23
C THR A 244 -23.61 -3.48 -4.22
N GLU A 245 -23.69 -2.78 -5.35
CA GLU A 245 -24.61 -3.11 -6.44
C GLU A 245 -24.28 -4.46 -7.08
N ALA A 246 -23.04 -4.67 -7.51
CA ALA A 246 -22.62 -5.91 -8.17
C ALA A 246 -22.79 -7.14 -7.27
N ALA A 247 -22.35 -7.04 -6.01
CA ALA A 247 -22.52 -8.12 -5.03
C ALA A 247 -24.01 -8.37 -4.73
N GLY A 248 -24.81 -7.30 -4.60
CA GLY A 248 -26.25 -7.39 -4.40
C GLY A 248 -26.97 -8.11 -5.54
N ALA A 249 -26.61 -7.83 -6.79
CA ALA A 249 -27.13 -8.51 -7.97
C ALA A 249 -26.78 -10.00 -7.97
N TYR A 250 -25.51 -10.35 -7.75
CA TYR A 250 -25.07 -11.74 -7.61
C TYR A 250 -25.85 -12.48 -6.51
N PHE A 251 -25.99 -11.89 -5.32
CA PHE A 251 -26.75 -12.50 -4.23
C PHE A 251 -28.23 -12.69 -4.59
N ALA A 252 -28.82 -11.78 -5.36
CA ALA A 252 -30.20 -11.90 -5.80
C ALA A 252 -30.38 -13.05 -6.81
N GLU A 253 -29.45 -13.24 -7.73
CA GLU A 253 -29.48 -14.36 -8.69
C GLU A 253 -29.29 -15.72 -8.02
N VAL A 254 -28.33 -15.82 -7.09
CA VAL A 254 -28.13 -17.04 -6.29
C VAL A 254 -29.39 -17.42 -5.51
N ARG A 255 -30.02 -16.44 -4.83
CA ARG A 255 -31.25 -16.71 -4.06
C ARG A 255 -32.44 -17.12 -4.93
N LYS A 256 -32.46 -16.70 -6.20
CA LYS A 256 -33.50 -17.09 -7.17
C LYS A 256 -33.18 -18.41 -7.88
N GLY A 257 -32.00 -18.98 -7.67
CA GLY A 257 -31.52 -20.15 -8.43
C GLY A 257 -31.22 -19.83 -9.89
N ALA A 258 -30.99 -18.56 -10.23
CA ALA A 258 -30.63 -18.14 -11.58
C ALA A 258 -29.13 -18.30 -11.87
N PHE A 259 -28.28 -18.22 -10.83
CA PHE A 259 -26.85 -18.50 -10.92
C PHE A 259 -26.44 -19.66 -9.99
N PRO A 260 -25.54 -20.57 -10.43
CA PRO A 260 -25.04 -20.69 -11.80
C PRO A 260 -26.13 -21.22 -12.76
N ASP A 261 -26.09 -20.80 -14.01
CA ASP A 261 -26.93 -21.34 -15.08
C ASP A 261 -26.23 -22.54 -15.78
N GLU A 262 -26.75 -23.00 -16.93
CA GLU A 262 -26.11 -24.08 -17.69
C GLU A 262 -24.74 -23.70 -18.27
N GLU A 263 -24.52 -22.43 -18.65
CA GLU A 263 -23.25 -21.98 -19.25
C GLU A 263 -22.14 -21.96 -18.20
N HIS A 264 -22.50 -21.61 -16.96
CA HIS A 264 -21.58 -21.56 -15.82
C HIS A 264 -21.50 -22.89 -15.06
N SER A 265 -21.96 -23.99 -15.65
CA SER A 265 -22.01 -25.32 -15.02
C SER A 265 -21.38 -26.40 -15.91
N PHE A 266 -20.69 -27.37 -15.31
CA PHE A 266 -20.14 -28.52 -16.03
C PHE A 266 -21.19 -29.62 -16.22
N LYS A 267 -21.24 -30.20 -17.42
CA LYS A 267 -22.09 -31.35 -17.76
C LYS A 267 -21.27 -32.64 -17.69
N ALA A 268 -21.83 -33.68 -17.07
CA ALA A 268 -21.21 -35.00 -17.11
C ALA A 268 -21.27 -35.57 -18.53
N THR A 269 -20.18 -36.15 -19.02
CA THR A 269 -20.13 -36.84 -20.33
C THR A 269 -20.92 -38.15 -20.34
N LYS A 270 -21.20 -38.73 -19.17
CA LYS A 270 -22.01 -39.94 -18.98
C LYS A 270 -22.99 -39.75 -17.83
N ASN A 271 -24.15 -40.39 -17.93
CA ASN A 271 -25.13 -40.42 -16.84
C ASN A 271 -24.49 -41.02 -15.57
N ILE A 272 -24.37 -40.21 -14.52
CA ILE A 272 -23.85 -40.64 -13.23
C ILE A 272 -24.93 -41.47 -12.53
N ARG A 273 -24.71 -42.77 -12.38
CA ARG A 273 -25.57 -43.66 -11.59
C ARG A 273 -24.95 -43.85 -10.21
N LEU A 274 -25.36 -43.03 -9.25
CA LEU A 274 -25.01 -43.22 -7.84
C LEU A 274 -26.04 -44.19 -7.23
N ALA A 275 -25.62 -45.41 -6.89
CA ALA A 275 -26.46 -46.29 -6.08
C ALA A 275 -26.57 -45.70 -4.66
N PRO A 276 -27.75 -45.72 -4.01
CA PRO A 276 -27.86 -45.38 -2.58
C PRO A 276 -26.97 -46.37 -1.82
N GLY A 277 -25.95 -45.86 -1.12
CA GLY A 277 -24.92 -46.70 -0.52
C GLY A 277 -25.47 -47.70 0.50
N ALA A 278 -25.33 -49.00 0.22
CA ALA A 278 -25.10 -50.00 1.25
C ALA A 278 -23.58 -50.09 1.49
N PRO A 279 -23.11 -50.38 2.72
CA PRO A 279 -21.68 -50.53 2.98
C PRO A 279 -21.14 -51.70 2.15
N ALA A 280 -20.19 -51.42 1.25
CA ALA A 280 -19.65 -52.42 0.34
C ALA A 280 -18.82 -53.46 1.12
N PRO A 281 -19.02 -54.78 0.92
CA PRO A 281 -18.08 -55.77 1.41
C PRO A 281 -16.76 -55.65 0.61
N ALA A 282 -15.64 -55.99 1.25
CA ALA A 282 -14.30 -55.90 0.67
C ALA A 282 -14.21 -56.65 -0.68
N ALA A 283 -14.24 -55.90 -1.78
CA ALA A 283 -14.14 -56.44 -3.12
C ALA A 283 -12.71 -56.24 -3.67
N ARG A 284 -12.22 -57.29 -4.35
CA ARG A 284 -10.90 -57.39 -4.98
C ARG A 284 -10.70 -56.28 -6.02
N VAL A 285 -9.49 -55.73 -6.06
CA VAL A 285 -9.07 -54.70 -7.02
C VAL A 285 -8.91 -55.35 -8.39
N GLU A 286 -9.85 -55.09 -9.30
CA GLU A 286 -9.66 -55.31 -10.74
C GLU A 286 -8.96 -54.08 -11.37
N PRO A 287 -8.23 -54.26 -12.48
CA PRO A 287 -7.44 -53.18 -13.08
C PRO A 287 -8.35 -52.06 -13.58
N SER A 288 -8.07 -50.82 -13.15
CA SER A 288 -8.86 -49.65 -13.55
C SER A 288 -8.73 -49.40 -15.06
N ALA A 289 -9.87 -49.21 -15.73
CA ALA A 289 -9.90 -48.68 -17.09
C ALA A 289 -9.14 -47.33 -17.16
N PRO A 290 -8.53 -46.99 -18.31
CA PRO A 290 -7.82 -45.72 -18.45
C PRO A 290 -8.76 -44.55 -18.16
N ALA A 291 -8.33 -43.64 -17.28
CA ALA A 291 -9.10 -42.46 -16.94
C ALA A 291 -9.36 -41.62 -18.20
N GLU A 292 -10.63 -41.29 -18.46
CA GLU A 292 -10.97 -40.31 -19.50
C GLU A 292 -10.31 -38.97 -19.15
N ALA A 293 -9.73 -38.31 -20.15
CA ALA A 293 -9.10 -37.01 -19.96
C ALA A 293 -10.15 -35.99 -19.51
N GLY A 294 -10.06 -35.53 -18.27
CA GLY A 294 -10.98 -34.54 -17.70
C GLY A 294 -10.92 -33.22 -18.47
N GLU A 295 -12.06 -32.52 -18.53
CA GLU A 295 -12.13 -31.16 -19.07
C GLU A 295 -11.15 -30.25 -18.31
N LYS A 296 -10.23 -29.62 -19.03
CA LYS A 296 -9.25 -28.71 -18.43
C LYS A 296 -9.94 -27.40 -18.08
N LEU A 297 -10.06 -27.11 -16.79
CA LEU A 297 -10.61 -25.86 -16.20
C LEU A 297 -9.89 -24.57 -16.61
N GLY A 298 -8.80 -24.64 -17.39
CA GLY A 298 -7.95 -23.49 -17.67
C GLY A 298 -7.22 -22.98 -16.43
N PRO A 299 -6.68 -21.74 -16.49
CA PRO A 299 -6.00 -21.13 -15.36
C PRO A 299 -6.99 -20.80 -14.23
N VAL A 300 -6.60 -21.07 -12.99
CA VAL A 300 -7.43 -20.87 -11.80
C VAL A 300 -6.81 -19.79 -10.92
N TYR A 301 -7.66 -18.98 -10.27
CA TYR A 301 -7.26 -17.93 -9.32
C TYR A 301 -6.38 -16.82 -9.92
N GLY A 302 -6.65 -16.43 -11.16
CA GLY A 302 -6.02 -15.26 -11.79
C GLY A 302 -4.56 -15.43 -12.22
N ARG A 303 -4.00 -16.64 -12.13
CA ARG A 303 -2.69 -16.93 -12.74
C ARG A 303 -2.85 -16.91 -14.26
N PRO A 304 -2.09 -16.11 -15.02
CA PRO A 304 -2.14 -16.16 -16.49
C PRO A 304 -1.77 -17.56 -16.99
N ALA A 305 -2.36 -17.97 -18.12
CA ALA A 305 -2.01 -19.20 -18.83
C ALA A 305 -0.55 -19.19 -19.30
#